data_AF-A0A7M2RIW4-F1
#
_entry.id   AF-A0A7M2RIW4-F1
#
_cell.length_a   1.000
_cell.length_b   1.000
_cell.length_c   1.000
_cell.angle_alpha   90.00
_cell.angle_beta   90.00
_cell.angle_gamma   90.00
#
_symmetry.space_group_name_H-M   'P 1'
#
loop_
_entity.id
_entity.type
_entity.pdbx_description
1 polymer ?
#
loop_
_entity_poly.entity_id
_entity_poly.type
_entity_poly.pdbx_seq_one_letter_code
_entity_poly.pdbx_strand_id
1 'polypeptide(L)'
;MNGLEKITEQILDEAREETDQILDKAEKEKTKILAKSKKECDQRKREFIASMEKELQDYSDREASVREQRFNRAVLQEKQLIIEEMIDKAYHQMKNQETGIYFKTLERLFERYCHSEEGQMILNIHDLERMPGDFRYSIEQLAGKKGGSLTISDVPGQISDGFLLIYGKVEENCTFQSIIEAKKDCLKDQVNKILWEESDG
;
A
#
# COMPACT_ATOMS: atom_id res chain seq x y z
N MET A 1 43.92 35.90 -91.41
CA MET A 1 43.39 36.01 -90.04
C MET A 1 44.30 36.93 -89.26
N ASN A 2 43.77 38.08 -88.86
CA ASN A 2 44.52 39.07 -88.10
C ASN A 2 44.66 38.60 -86.64
N GLY A 3 45.74 39.01 -85.96
CA GLY A 3 46.00 38.61 -84.56
C GLY A 3 44.86 38.92 -83.59
N LEU A 4 44.04 39.92 -83.89
CA LEU A 4 42.84 40.29 -83.13
C LEU A 4 41.76 39.21 -83.11
N GLU A 5 41.47 38.58 -84.26
CA GLU A 5 40.41 37.56 -84.36
C GLU A 5 40.74 36.34 -83.48
N LYS A 6 42.00 35.88 -83.54
CA LYS A 6 42.49 34.79 -82.68
C LYS A 6 42.40 35.11 -81.19
N ILE A 7 42.70 36.34 -80.78
CA ILE A 7 42.63 36.74 -79.37
C ILE A 7 41.17 36.71 -78.88
N THR A 8 40.22 37.21 -79.68
CA THR A 8 38.79 37.13 -79.35
C THR A 8 38.26 35.70 -79.25
N GLU A 9 38.69 34.82 -80.17
CA GLU A 9 38.29 33.41 -80.17
C GLU A 9 38.82 32.70 -78.91
N GLN A 10 40.07 32.99 -78.54
CA GLN A 10 40.70 32.47 -77.33
C GLN A 10 40.01 32.95 -76.05
N ILE A 11 39.63 34.23 -75.97
CA ILE A 11 38.87 34.78 -74.83
C ILE A 11 37.48 34.12 -74.71
N LEU A 12 36.82 33.87 -75.84
CA LEU A 12 35.50 33.22 -75.85
C LEU A 12 35.59 31.76 -75.43
N ASP A 13 36.62 31.04 -75.85
CA ASP A 13 36.84 29.65 -75.45
C ASP A 13 37.24 29.56 -73.97
N GLU A 14 38.11 30.43 -73.47
CA GLU A 14 38.44 30.52 -72.04
C GLU A 14 37.19 30.83 -71.18
N ALA A 15 36.35 31.77 -71.61
CA ALA A 15 35.11 32.11 -70.90
C ALA A 15 34.08 30.95 -70.90
N ARG A 16 34.02 30.16 -71.98
CA ARG A 16 33.19 28.95 -72.05
C ARG A 16 33.70 27.88 -71.11
N GLU A 17 35.01 27.63 -71.13
CA GLU A 17 35.64 26.64 -70.25
C GLU A 17 35.44 27.01 -68.77
N GLU A 18 35.54 28.30 -68.42
CA GLU A 18 35.27 28.79 -67.07
C GLU A 18 33.79 28.65 -66.68
N THR A 19 32.87 28.94 -67.60
CA THR A 19 31.42 28.76 -67.39
C THR A 19 31.06 27.29 -67.17
N ASP A 20 31.60 26.39 -67.99
CA ASP A 20 31.38 24.95 -67.87
C ASP A 20 31.93 24.41 -66.54
N GLN A 21 33.10 24.90 -66.11
CA GLN A 21 33.65 24.56 -64.79
C GLN A 21 32.79 25.05 -63.63
N ILE A 22 32.19 26.24 -63.74
CA ILE A 22 31.27 26.78 -62.71
C ILE A 22 30.00 25.92 -62.65
N LEU A 23 29.42 25.58 -63.80
CA LEU A 23 28.21 24.74 -63.87
C LEU A 23 28.46 23.33 -63.33
N ASP A 24 29.59 22.71 -63.69
CA ASP A 24 29.96 21.39 -63.19
C ASP A 24 30.19 21.41 -61.65
N LYS A 25 30.84 22.45 -61.13
CA LYS A 25 30.98 22.64 -59.68
C LYS A 25 29.63 22.81 -58.99
N ALA A 26 28.74 23.62 -59.55
CA ALA A 26 27.41 23.86 -58.99
C ALA A 26 26.54 22.59 -58.97
N GLU A 27 26.56 21.78 -60.03
CA GLU A 27 25.82 20.50 -60.04
C GLU A 27 26.44 19.47 -59.08
N LYS A 28 27.76 19.42 -58.96
CA LYS A 28 28.43 18.58 -57.94
C LYS A 28 28.07 19.01 -56.52
N GLU A 29 27.99 20.31 -56.24
CA GLU A 29 27.54 20.81 -54.94
C GLU A 29 26.06 20.50 -54.67
N LYS A 30 25.17 20.77 -55.64
CA LYS A 30 23.74 20.46 -55.52
C LYS A 30 23.50 18.99 -55.24
N THR A 31 24.13 18.09 -56.00
CA THR A 31 24.00 16.64 -55.79
C THR A 31 24.53 16.23 -54.42
N LYS A 32 25.64 16.80 -53.96
CA LYS A 32 26.19 16.55 -52.61
C LYS A 32 25.25 17.03 -51.50
N ILE A 33 24.67 18.23 -51.64
CA ILE A 33 23.71 18.79 -50.67
C ILE A 33 22.44 17.94 -50.61
N LEU A 34 21.89 17.54 -51.76
CA LEU A 34 20.71 16.68 -51.82
C LEU A 34 20.99 15.30 -51.21
N ALA A 35 22.13 14.69 -51.53
CA ALA A 35 22.52 13.40 -50.97
C ALA A 35 22.72 13.47 -49.45
N LYS A 36 23.35 14.54 -48.94
CA LYS A 36 23.53 14.78 -47.50
C LYS A 36 22.19 14.98 -46.81
N SER A 37 21.33 15.84 -47.33
CA SER A 37 20.01 16.14 -46.77
C SER A 37 19.13 14.88 -46.75
N LYS A 38 19.16 14.07 -47.82
CA LYS A 38 18.43 12.80 -47.87
C LYS A 38 18.92 11.83 -46.80
N LYS A 39 20.24 11.67 -46.65
CA LYS A 39 20.83 10.84 -45.59
C LYS A 39 20.43 11.31 -44.19
N GLU A 40 20.44 12.62 -43.94
CA GLU A 40 20.03 13.20 -42.66
C GLU A 40 18.53 12.96 -42.38
N CYS A 41 17.66 13.16 -43.38
CA CYS A 41 16.24 12.84 -43.25
C CYS A 41 16.00 11.35 -42.98
N ASP A 42 16.67 10.46 -43.71
CA ASP A 42 16.54 9.01 -43.52
C ASP A 42 17.07 8.55 -42.16
N GLN A 43 18.11 9.22 -41.65
CA GLN A 43 18.65 8.96 -40.31
C GLN A 43 17.66 9.43 -39.23
N ARG A 44 17.17 10.67 -39.31
CA ARG A 44 16.18 11.21 -38.36
C ARG A 44 14.90 10.40 -38.36
N LYS A 45 14.44 9.94 -39.53
CA LYS A 45 13.26 9.08 -39.64
C LYS A 45 13.47 7.75 -38.92
N ARG A 46 14.65 7.12 -39.07
CA ARG A 46 14.98 5.87 -38.37
C ARG A 46 15.06 6.06 -36.86
N GLU A 47 15.72 7.13 -36.40
CA GLU A 47 15.80 7.48 -34.98
C GLU A 47 14.41 7.75 -34.37
N PHE A 48 13.57 8.49 -35.10
CA PHE A 48 12.20 8.77 -34.67
C PHE A 48 11.36 7.50 -34.56
N ILE A 49 11.40 6.62 -35.58
CA ILE A 49 10.67 5.34 -35.53
C ILE A 49 11.14 4.48 -34.36
N ALA A 50 12.46 4.33 -34.16
CA ALA A 50 13.00 3.56 -33.05
C ALA A 50 12.62 4.15 -31.68
N SER A 51 12.60 5.49 -31.55
CA SER A 51 12.14 6.15 -30.33
C SER A 51 10.65 5.88 -30.07
N MET A 52 9.82 6.00 -31.11
CA MET A 52 8.38 5.74 -31.00
C MET A 52 8.06 4.29 -30.66
N GLU A 53 8.75 3.33 -31.28
CA GLU A 53 8.60 1.90 -30.95
C GLU A 53 8.94 1.63 -29.50
N LYS A 54 10.03 2.22 -29.00
CA LYS A 54 10.42 2.11 -27.58
C LYS A 54 9.39 2.76 -26.66
N GLU A 55 8.92 3.97 -26.97
CA GLU A 55 7.90 4.66 -26.17
C GLU A 55 6.59 3.90 -26.11
N LEU A 56 6.15 3.29 -27.22
CA LEU A 56 4.95 2.46 -27.27
C LEU A 56 5.11 1.18 -26.43
N GLN A 57 6.29 0.55 -26.46
CA GLN A 57 6.58 -0.62 -25.65
C GLN A 57 6.56 -0.25 -24.15
N ASP A 58 7.30 0.80 -23.76
CA ASP A 58 7.34 1.29 -22.38
C ASP A 58 5.94 1.67 -21.87
N TYR A 59 5.11 2.28 -22.72
CA TYR A 59 3.72 2.59 -22.41
C TYR A 59 2.87 1.34 -22.19
N SER A 60 2.97 0.35 -23.07
CA SER A 60 2.21 -0.91 -22.97
C SER A 60 2.57 -1.67 -21.69
N ASP A 61 3.86 -1.79 -21.39
CA ASP A 61 4.35 -2.49 -20.19
C ASP A 61 3.90 -1.79 -18.91
N ARG A 62 3.91 -0.44 -18.92
CA ARG A 62 3.40 0.36 -17.82
C ARG A 62 1.90 0.17 -17.61
N GLU A 63 1.11 0.21 -18.68
CA GLU A 63 -0.35 0.01 -18.61
C GLU A 63 -0.70 -1.38 -18.08
N ALA A 64 0.00 -2.43 -18.53
CA ALA A 64 -0.18 -3.78 -18.03
C ALA A 64 0.10 -3.86 -16.52
N SER A 65 1.23 -3.31 -16.07
CA SER A 65 1.61 -3.28 -14.65
C SER A 65 0.60 -2.49 -13.81
N VAL A 66 0.13 -1.33 -14.30
CA VAL A 66 -0.87 -0.52 -13.60
C VAL A 66 -2.19 -1.28 -13.45
N ARG A 67 -2.64 -2.00 -14.48
CA ARG A 67 -3.86 -2.81 -14.41
C ARG A 67 -3.74 -3.93 -13.39
N GLU A 68 -2.63 -4.66 -13.42
CA GLU A 68 -2.36 -5.74 -12.47
C GLU A 68 -2.32 -5.22 -11.03
N GLN A 69 -1.59 -4.12 -10.78
CA GLN A 69 -1.54 -3.50 -9.46
C GLN A 69 -2.91 -3.03 -8.98
N ARG A 70 -3.74 -2.44 -9.85
CA ARG A 70 -5.10 -2.03 -9.51
C ARG A 70 -5.97 -3.23 -9.15
N PHE A 71 -5.90 -4.30 -9.94
CA PHE A 71 -6.65 -5.53 -9.67
C PHE A 71 -6.23 -6.15 -8.33
N ASN A 72 -4.94 -6.36 -8.11
CA ASN A 72 -4.42 -6.93 -6.87
C ASN A 72 -4.78 -6.07 -5.66
N ARG A 73 -4.71 -4.74 -5.78
CA ARG A 73 -5.12 -3.82 -4.72
C ARG A 73 -6.61 -3.94 -4.41
N ALA A 74 -7.47 -4.02 -5.42
CA ALA A 74 -8.91 -4.17 -5.21
C ALA A 74 -9.23 -5.48 -4.49
N VAL A 75 -8.63 -6.59 -4.93
CA VAL A 75 -8.81 -7.90 -4.28
C VAL A 75 -8.34 -7.86 -2.82
N LEU A 76 -7.17 -7.27 -2.55
CA LEU A 76 -6.66 -7.14 -1.18
C LEU A 76 -7.57 -6.28 -0.30
N GLN A 77 -8.13 -5.19 -0.84
CA GLN A 77 -9.08 -4.34 -0.12
C GLN A 77 -10.34 -5.11 0.27
N GLU A 78 -10.93 -5.85 -0.65
CA GLU A 78 -12.12 -6.68 -0.37
C GLU A 78 -11.81 -7.77 0.68
N LYS A 79 -10.66 -8.44 0.58
CA LYS A 79 -10.22 -9.41 1.60
C LYS A 79 -10.10 -8.78 2.99
N GLN A 80 -9.57 -7.56 3.08
CA GLN A 80 -9.46 -6.84 4.35
C GLN A 80 -10.82 -6.48 4.94
N LEU A 81 -11.78 -6.05 4.11
CA LEU A 81 -13.14 -5.75 4.56
C LEU A 81 -13.82 -6.98 5.16
N ILE A 82 -13.70 -8.14 4.53
CA ILE A 82 -14.24 -9.41 5.05
C ILE A 82 -13.65 -9.74 6.42
N ILE A 83 -12.33 -9.58 6.57
CA ILE A 83 -11.65 -9.85 7.85
C ILE A 83 -12.14 -8.89 8.93
N GLU A 84 -12.27 -7.61 8.61
CA GLU A 84 -12.77 -6.60 9.57
C GLU A 84 -14.22 -6.89 9.98
N GLU A 85 -15.08 -7.25 9.04
CA GLU A 85 -16.46 -7.64 9.32
C GLU A 85 -16.54 -8.88 10.23
N MET A 86 -15.66 -9.87 10.02
CA MET A 86 -15.62 -11.07 10.88
C MET A 86 -15.15 -10.75 12.30
N ILE A 87 -14.12 -9.91 12.45
CA ILE A 87 -13.63 -9.48 13.77
C ILE A 87 -14.74 -8.69 14.49
N ASP A 88 -15.44 -7.81 13.79
CA ASP A 88 -16.55 -7.04 14.35
C ASP A 88 -17.73 -7.93 14.77
N LYS A 89 -18.10 -8.92 13.95
CA LYS A 89 -19.08 -9.95 14.32
C LYS A 89 -18.67 -10.72 15.56
N ALA A 90 -17.40 -11.11 15.67
CA ALA A 90 -16.88 -11.81 16.84
C ALA A 90 -16.95 -10.93 18.11
N TYR A 91 -16.59 -9.64 17.99
CA TYR A 91 -16.75 -8.65 19.07
C TYR A 91 -18.21 -8.56 19.54
N HIS A 92 -19.14 -8.40 18.61
CA HIS A 92 -20.57 -8.33 18.92
C HIS A 92 -21.11 -9.61 19.54
N GLN A 93 -20.63 -10.78 19.10
CA GLN A 93 -20.97 -12.04 19.74
C GLN A 93 -20.44 -12.12 21.16
N MET A 94 -19.17 -11.75 21.41
CA MET A 94 -18.57 -11.72 22.74
C MET A 94 -19.33 -10.80 23.71
N LYS A 95 -19.73 -9.61 23.24
CA LYS A 95 -20.48 -8.64 24.04
C LYS A 95 -21.87 -9.15 24.44
N ASN A 96 -22.54 -9.85 23.53
CA ASN A 96 -23.93 -10.31 23.69
C ASN A 96 -24.04 -11.76 24.17
N GLN A 97 -22.96 -12.35 24.69
CA GLN A 97 -23.01 -13.69 25.27
C GLN A 97 -23.91 -13.75 26.49
N GLU A 98 -24.39 -14.96 26.79
CA GLU A 98 -25.04 -15.26 28.06
C GLU A 98 -24.12 -14.88 29.23
N THR A 99 -24.70 -14.27 30.27
CA THR A 99 -24.00 -13.74 31.45
C THR A 99 -22.94 -14.70 31.99
N GLY A 100 -23.26 -15.97 32.23
CA GLY A 100 -22.29 -16.93 32.78
C GLY A 100 -21.05 -17.13 31.90
N ILE A 101 -21.22 -17.17 30.57
CA ILE A 101 -20.12 -17.34 29.61
C ILE A 101 -19.30 -16.05 29.51
N TYR A 102 -19.98 -14.90 29.52
CA TYR A 102 -19.36 -13.57 29.50
C TYR A 102 -18.41 -13.38 30.69
N PHE A 103 -18.87 -13.62 31.93
CA PHE A 103 -18.05 -13.42 33.12
C PHE A 103 -16.88 -14.42 33.21
N LYS A 104 -17.05 -15.68 32.78
CA LYS A 104 -15.92 -16.61 32.63
C LYS A 104 -14.87 -16.11 31.64
N THR A 105 -15.30 -15.43 30.58
CA THR A 105 -14.37 -14.79 29.64
C THR A 105 -13.62 -13.65 30.31
N LEU A 106 -14.30 -12.83 31.13
CA LEU A 106 -13.65 -11.79 31.93
C LEU A 106 -12.67 -12.36 32.96
N GLU A 107 -12.98 -13.47 33.62
CA GLU A 107 -12.04 -14.14 34.56
C GLU A 107 -10.75 -14.57 33.85
N ARG A 108 -10.87 -15.21 32.68
CA ARG A 108 -9.70 -15.63 31.88
C ARG A 108 -8.88 -14.44 31.40
N LEU A 109 -9.56 -13.37 31.03
CA LEU A 109 -8.91 -12.15 30.61
C LEU A 109 -8.19 -11.48 31.78
N PHE A 110 -8.85 -11.39 32.93
CA PHE A 110 -8.28 -10.89 34.17
C PHE A 110 -7.05 -11.70 34.58
N GLU A 111 -7.12 -13.04 34.58
CA GLU A 111 -5.98 -13.90 34.88
C GLU A 111 -4.78 -13.59 33.98
N ARG A 112 -5.00 -13.20 32.72
CA ARG A 112 -3.92 -12.85 31.80
C ARG A 112 -3.28 -11.49 32.12
N TYR A 113 -4.09 -10.48 32.46
CA TYR A 113 -3.65 -9.09 32.60
C TYR A 113 -3.44 -8.64 34.06
N CYS A 114 -3.86 -9.41 35.06
CA CYS A 114 -3.67 -9.09 36.47
C CYS A 114 -2.18 -9.05 36.84
N HIS A 115 -1.80 -8.07 37.67
CA HIS A 115 -0.45 -7.92 38.22
C HIS A 115 -0.39 -8.38 39.68
N SER A 116 0.80 -8.49 40.25
CA SER A 116 1.03 -8.91 41.65
C SER A 116 0.93 -7.74 42.64
N GLU A 117 0.09 -6.75 42.37
CA GLU A 117 -0.05 -5.52 43.13
C GLU A 117 -1.46 -5.39 43.72
N GLU A 118 -1.65 -4.43 44.64
CA GLU A 118 -2.98 -4.07 45.12
C GLU A 118 -3.69 -3.16 44.13
N GLY A 119 -4.91 -3.52 43.73
CA GLY A 119 -5.65 -2.77 42.72
C GLY A 119 -7.17 -2.88 42.82
N GLN A 120 -7.82 -2.21 41.88
CA GLN A 120 -9.27 -2.23 41.72
C GLN A 120 -9.67 -2.55 40.28
N MET A 121 -10.68 -3.40 40.11
CA MET A 121 -11.35 -3.62 38.83
C MET A 121 -12.59 -2.76 38.77
N ILE A 122 -12.74 -2.00 37.68
CA ILE A 122 -13.93 -1.22 37.40
C ILE A 122 -14.67 -1.84 36.21
N LEU A 123 -15.94 -2.14 36.43
CA LEU A 123 -16.88 -2.62 35.41
C LEU A 123 -17.82 -1.48 34.99
N ASN A 124 -18.52 -1.66 33.86
CA ASN A 124 -19.62 -0.76 33.52
C ASN A 124 -20.85 -1.02 34.42
N ILE A 125 -21.84 -0.14 34.32
CA ILE A 125 -23.08 -0.25 35.11
C ILE A 125 -23.86 -1.55 34.83
N HIS A 126 -23.97 -1.95 33.57
CA HIS A 126 -24.74 -3.12 33.16
C HIS A 126 -24.12 -4.42 33.68
N ASP A 127 -22.80 -4.53 33.64
CA ASP A 127 -22.01 -5.67 34.10
C ASP A 127 -22.02 -5.77 35.62
N LEU A 128 -22.00 -4.64 36.34
CA LEU A 128 -22.21 -4.65 37.79
C LEU A 128 -23.60 -5.19 38.16
N GLU A 129 -24.65 -4.84 37.42
CA GLU A 129 -26.03 -5.27 37.70
C GLU A 129 -26.26 -6.75 37.42
N ARG A 130 -25.65 -7.30 36.36
CA ARG A 130 -25.80 -8.72 35.98
C ARG A 130 -24.70 -9.63 36.55
N MET A 131 -23.81 -9.10 37.38
CA MET A 131 -22.64 -9.82 37.90
C MET A 131 -23.06 -11.05 38.73
N PRO A 132 -22.55 -12.25 38.41
CA PRO A 132 -22.73 -13.43 39.25
C PRO A 132 -22.14 -13.22 40.65
N GLY A 133 -22.82 -13.72 41.70
CA GLY A 133 -22.40 -13.51 43.09
C GLY A 133 -21.04 -14.12 43.44
N ASP A 134 -20.61 -15.15 42.71
CA ASP A 134 -19.32 -15.82 42.85
C ASP A 134 -18.17 -15.09 42.14
N PHE A 135 -18.46 -14.19 41.20
CA PHE A 135 -17.44 -13.53 40.37
C PHE A 135 -16.44 -12.69 41.20
N ARG A 136 -16.92 -11.95 42.21
CA ARG A 136 -16.03 -11.18 43.12
C ARG A 136 -15.00 -12.07 43.78
N TYR A 137 -15.46 -13.21 44.31
CA TYR A 137 -14.60 -14.19 44.98
C TYR A 137 -13.61 -14.83 43.99
N SER A 138 -14.04 -15.13 42.76
CA SER A 138 -13.15 -15.63 41.71
C SER A 138 -12.01 -14.65 41.40
N ILE A 139 -12.31 -13.36 41.25
CA ILE A 139 -11.30 -12.32 40.96
C ILE A 139 -10.31 -12.18 42.11
N GLU A 140 -10.78 -12.14 43.37
CA GLU A 140 -9.91 -12.09 44.55
C GLU A 140 -8.97 -13.30 44.61
N GLN A 141 -9.48 -14.50 44.35
CA GLN A 141 -8.69 -15.73 44.31
C GLN A 141 -7.64 -15.71 43.18
N LEU A 142 -8.02 -15.24 41.98
CA LEU A 142 -7.10 -15.12 40.84
C LEU A 142 -5.98 -14.10 41.11
N ALA A 143 -6.32 -12.95 41.74
CA ALA A 143 -5.34 -11.96 42.15
C ALA A 143 -4.37 -12.52 43.21
N GLY A 144 -4.91 -13.21 44.22
CA GLY A 144 -4.12 -13.86 45.27
C GLY A 144 -3.15 -14.91 44.74
N LYS A 145 -3.54 -15.69 43.72
CA LYS A 145 -2.64 -16.65 43.04
C LYS A 145 -1.44 -15.98 42.38
N LYS A 146 -1.59 -14.74 41.91
CA LYS A 146 -0.50 -13.94 41.35
C LYS A 146 0.28 -13.15 42.41
N GLY A 147 -0.09 -13.24 43.68
CA GLY A 147 0.54 -12.51 44.77
C GLY A 147 0.08 -11.05 44.92
N GLY A 148 -1.00 -10.66 44.23
CA GLY A 148 -1.65 -9.35 44.37
C GLY A 148 -2.95 -9.43 45.18
N SER A 149 -3.60 -8.29 45.35
CA SER A 149 -4.94 -8.19 45.94
C SER A 149 -5.79 -7.28 45.08
N LEU A 150 -6.93 -7.76 44.60
CA LEU A 150 -7.76 -6.95 43.72
C LEU A 150 -9.23 -7.06 44.10
N THR A 151 -9.88 -5.90 44.21
CA THR A 151 -11.30 -5.78 44.56
C THR A 151 -12.08 -5.15 43.42
N ILE A 152 -13.36 -5.50 43.29
CA ILE A 152 -14.24 -4.89 42.29
C ILE A 152 -14.89 -3.65 42.88
N SER A 153 -14.73 -2.51 42.21
CA SER A 153 -15.36 -1.25 42.59
C SER A 153 -16.87 -1.31 42.44
N ASP A 154 -17.61 -0.76 43.41
CA ASP A 154 -19.06 -0.56 43.32
C ASP A 154 -19.45 0.65 42.46
N VAL A 155 -18.47 1.51 42.12
CA VAL A 155 -18.67 2.67 41.26
C VAL A 155 -18.45 2.26 39.80
N PRO A 156 -19.44 2.38 38.92
CA PRO A 156 -19.31 2.02 37.52
C PRO A 156 -18.36 2.96 36.76
N GLY A 157 -17.57 2.39 35.86
CA GLY A 157 -16.73 3.12 34.91
C GLY A 157 -17.48 3.52 33.65
N GLN A 158 -16.98 4.54 32.95
CA GLN A 158 -17.50 4.97 31.64
C GLN A 158 -16.91 4.10 30.51
N ILE A 159 -17.24 2.80 30.52
CA ILE A 159 -16.82 1.83 29.51
C ILE A 159 -18.02 1.06 28.95
N SER A 160 -17.90 0.53 27.74
CA SER A 160 -19.00 -0.20 27.08
C SER A 160 -19.08 -1.67 27.49
N ASP A 161 -17.95 -2.32 27.76
CA ASP A 161 -17.80 -3.75 28.07
C ASP A 161 -16.36 -4.03 28.55
N GLY A 162 -16.14 -5.19 29.16
CA GLY A 162 -14.84 -5.54 29.73
C GLY A 162 -14.62 -4.81 31.06
N PHE A 163 -13.37 -4.48 31.36
CA PHE A 163 -13.03 -3.83 32.64
C PHE A 163 -11.82 -2.90 32.53
N LEU A 164 -11.68 -2.03 33.51
CA LEU A 164 -10.45 -1.27 33.76
C LEU A 164 -9.75 -1.84 34.99
N LEU A 165 -8.43 -1.89 34.96
CA LEU A 165 -7.62 -2.21 36.14
C LEU A 165 -6.89 -0.97 36.63
N ILE A 166 -7.10 -0.60 37.88
CA ILE A 166 -6.43 0.54 38.51
C ILE A 166 -5.45 0.03 39.55
N TYR A 167 -4.17 0.32 39.34
CA TYR A 167 -3.08 0.07 40.29
C TYR A 167 -2.45 1.42 40.66
N GLY A 168 -2.83 1.96 41.83
CA GLY A 168 -2.37 3.26 42.30
C GLY A 168 -2.71 4.42 41.34
N LYS A 169 -1.75 4.85 40.53
CA LYS A 169 -1.90 5.93 39.53
C LYS A 169 -1.98 5.44 38.09
N VAL A 170 -1.87 4.13 37.87
CA VAL A 170 -1.89 3.52 36.54
C VAL A 170 -3.26 2.92 36.31
N GLU A 171 -3.85 3.26 35.17
CA GLU A 171 -5.10 2.66 34.68
C GLU A 171 -4.79 1.85 33.42
N GLU A 172 -5.12 0.57 33.43
CA GLU A 172 -4.99 -0.32 32.28
C GLU A 172 -6.38 -0.62 31.70
N ASN A 173 -6.55 -0.31 30.41
CA ASN A 173 -7.81 -0.52 29.71
C ASN A 173 -7.88 -1.95 29.15
N CYS A 174 -8.72 -2.77 29.77
CA CYS A 174 -8.99 -4.15 29.37
C CYS A 174 -10.40 -4.32 28.78
N THR A 175 -10.92 -3.30 28.08
CA THR A 175 -12.15 -3.44 27.28
C THR A 175 -11.93 -4.42 26.13
N PHE A 176 -12.98 -5.10 25.66
CA PHE A 176 -12.81 -6.04 24.55
C PHE A 176 -12.31 -5.35 23.30
N GLN A 177 -12.75 -4.11 23.05
CA GLN A 177 -12.26 -3.30 21.95
C GLN A 177 -10.75 -3.04 22.05
N SER A 178 -10.25 -2.64 23.23
CA SER A 178 -8.81 -2.40 23.43
C SER A 178 -7.98 -3.67 23.22
N ILE A 179 -8.49 -4.84 23.65
CA ILE A 179 -7.79 -6.11 23.50
C ILE A 179 -7.77 -6.58 22.05
N ILE A 180 -8.90 -6.45 21.35
CA ILE A 180 -9.00 -6.77 19.93
C ILE A 180 -8.08 -5.86 19.12
N GLU A 181 -8.07 -4.55 19.41
CA GLU A 181 -7.17 -3.61 18.72
C GLU A 181 -5.70 -3.95 19.00
N ALA A 182 -5.34 -4.25 20.25
CA ALA A 182 -3.98 -4.64 20.62
C ALA A 182 -3.51 -5.97 19.97
N LYS A 183 -4.44 -6.80 19.51
CA LYS A 183 -4.17 -8.08 18.81
C LYS A 183 -4.60 -8.06 17.35
N LYS A 184 -4.98 -6.91 16.82
CA LYS A 184 -5.62 -6.79 15.50
C LYS A 184 -4.77 -7.34 14.38
N ASP A 185 -3.48 -7.02 14.33
CA ASP A 185 -2.59 -7.53 13.29
C ASP A 185 -2.47 -9.06 13.35
N CYS A 186 -2.31 -9.61 14.57
CA CYS A 186 -2.24 -11.05 14.76
C CYS A 186 -3.56 -11.75 14.41
N LEU A 187 -4.70 -11.14 14.75
CA LEU A 187 -6.03 -11.65 14.37
C LEU A 187 -6.23 -11.58 12.86
N LYS A 188 -5.86 -10.46 12.22
CA LYS A 188 -5.93 -10.28 10.78
C LYS A 188 -5.12 -11.35 10.06
N ASP A 189 -3.89 -11.61 10.52
CA ASP A 189 -3.04 -12.67 9.96
C ASP A 189 -3.69 -14.04 10.13
N GLN A 190 -4.16 -14.40 11.32
CA GLN A 190 -4.79 -15.71 11.56
C GLN A 190 -6.04 -15.91 10.70
N VAL A 191 -6.92 -14.91 10.63
CA VAL A 191 -8.14 -14.98 9.81
C VAL A 191 -7.77 -15.05 8.33
N ASN A 192 -6.75 -14.32 7.88
CA ASN A 192 -6.26 -14.40 6.50
C ASN A 192 -5.82 -15.83 6.15
N LYS A 193 -5.05 -16.48 7.03
CA LYS A 193 -4.61 -17.87 6.84
C LYS A 193 -5.78 -18.84 6.73
N ILE A 194 -6.73 -18.75 7.66
CA ILE A 194 -7.89 -19.64 7.71
C ILE A 194 -8.77 -19.47 6.45
N LEU A 195 -9.04 -18.23 6.05
CA LEU A 195 -9.93 -17.97 4.93
C LEU A 195 -9.30 -18.22 3.57
N TRP A 196 -7.99 -17.96 3.42
CA TRP A 196 -7.36 -17.88 2.10
C TRP A 196 -6.17 -18.81 1.91
N GLU A 197 -5.41 -19.18 2.94
CA GLU A 197 -4.25 -20.08 2.78
C GLU A 197 -4.64 -21.57 2.83
N GLU A 198 -5.67 -21.96 3.58
CA GLU A 198 -6.12 -23.37 3.65
C GLU A 198 -6.91 -23.83 2.40
N SER A 199 -7.21 -22.93 1.45
CA SER A 199 -8.00 -23.23 0.24
C SER A 199 -7.17 -23.40 -1.03
N ASP A 200 -5.86 -23.13 -0.97
CA ASP A 200 -4.92 -23.25 -2.11
C ASP A 200 -4.10 -24.58 -2.07
N GLY A 201 -4.58 -25.57 -1.29
CA GLY A 201 -4.00 -26.91 -1.16
C GLY A 201 -4.70 -27.98 -1.99
#